data_AF-A0A0W0CKE4-F1
#
_entry.id   AF-A0A0W0CKE4-F1
#
_cell.length_a   1.000
_cell.length_b   1.000
_cell.length_c   1.000
_cell.angle_alpha   90.00
_cell.angle_beta   90.00
_cell.angle_gamma   90.00
#
_symmetry.space_group_name_H-M   'P 1'
#
loop_
_entity.id
_entity.type
_entity.pdbx_description
1 polymer ?
#
loop_
_entity_poly.entity_id
_entity_poly.type
_entity_poly.pdbx_seq_one_letter_code
_entity_poly.pdbx_strand_id
1 'polypeptide(L)'
;MIRHSCRALRFVRSSHDYNSDILKFVASNTLISDSAVYKGKLYELTVQRELYNKLRIGQLDVVGGAHDGGVDIKALWNLFPIFQCALDAGVIKEPSLPLKGTRINDTLVKPLVNQYDIKNKIAPSIEVLVQCKAYVSKISPKEIRELAGTYLSLTAKNKASLSTIPIMCSPQLPTSSSLKLLEKLNIPFLYLRINTLRHGSLNDFELTNTGQLMGYLMNPILKGYLEGSGFEEWMKFELYNNAMNHSQDKDFI
;
A
#
# COMPACT_ATOMS: atom_id res chain seq x y z
N MET A 1 12.00 31.40 2.38
CA MET A 1 12.42 30.23 3.18
C MET A 1 11.14 29.52 3.66
N ILE A 2 10.57 28.65 2.82
CA ILE A 2 9.26 28.02 3.08
C ILE A 2 9.51 26.72 3.84
N ARG A 3 9.36 26.76 5.17
CA ARG A 3 9.37 25.56 6.01
C ARG A 3 8.18 24.67 5.61
N HIS A 4 8.47 23.57 4.91
CA HIS A 4 7.48 22.52 4.73
C HIS A 4 7.27 21.87 6.09
N SER A 5 6.05 21.96 6.62
CA SER A 5 5.66 21.29 7.87
C SER A 5 5.66 19.79 7.60
N CYS A 6 6.80 19.14 7.87
CA CYS A 6 6.92 17.70 7.85
C CYS A 6 6.20 17.19 9.11
N ARG A 7 5.00 16.62 8.95
CA ARG A 7 4.21 16.08 10.06
C ARG A 7 4.89 14.78 10.53
N ALA A 8 5.90 14.92 11.37
CA ALA A 8 6.59 13.79 12.00
C ALA A 8 5.63 13.12 12.98
N LEU A 9 5.05 11.98 12.59
CA LEU A 9 4.21 11.17 13.48
C LEU A 9 5.11 10.30 14.36
N ARG A 10 5.00 10.48 15.70
CA ARG A 10 5.49 9.50 16.66
C ARG A 10 4.62 8.25 16.56
N PHE A 11 5.26 7.10 16.38
CA PHE A 11 4.61 5.83 16.16
C PHE A 11 3.99 5.31 17.47
N VAL A 12 2.66 5.36 17.56
CA VAL A 12 1.88 4.58 18.52
C VAL A 12 1.36 3.37 17.76
N ARG A 13 1.86 2.17 18.06
CA ARG A 13 1.30 0.92 17.51
C ARG A 13 -0.04 0.66 18.17
N SER A 14 -1.15 1.01 17.52
CA SER A 14 -2.40 0.30 17.81
C SER A 14 -2.35 -1.02 17.06
N SER A 15 -2.24 -2.14 17.75
CA SER A 15 -2.43 -3.45 17.12
C SER A 15 -3.90 -3.55 16.70
N HIS A 16 -4.20 -3.33 15.43
CA HIS A 16 -5.55 -3.49 14.90
C HIS A 16 -5.73 -4.91 14.38
N ASP A 17 -6.71 -5.64 14.92
CA ASP A 17 -7.02 -6.99 14.49
C ASP A 17 -8.03 -7.00 13.34
N TYR A 18 -7.51 -6.89 12.12
CA TYR A 18 -8.33 -6.96 10.90
C TYR A 18 -8.97 -8.33 10.67
N ASN A 19 -8.44 -9.43 11.24
CA ASN A 19 -9.08 -10.74 11.10
C ASN A 19 -10.40 -10.78 11.88
N SER A 20 -10.42 -10.22 13.09
CA SER A 20 -11.66 -10.05 13.86
C SER A 20 -12.71 -9.22 13.13
N ASP A 21 -12.30 -8.15 12.44
CA ASP A 21 -13.24 -7.32 11.67
C ASP A 21 -13.82 -8.06 10.46
N ILE A 22 -13.00 -8.85 9.77
CA ILE A 22 -13.47 -9.73 8.69
C ILE A 22 -14.49 -10.73 9.22
N LEU A 23 -14.21 -11.42 10.35
CA LEU A 23 -15.14 -12.39 10.94
C LEU A 23 -16.46 -11.75 11.35
N LYS A 24 -16.42 -10.58 11.99
CA LYS A 24 -17.62 -9.82 12.36
C LYS A 24 -18.45 -9.44 11.13
N PHE A 25 -17.80 -8.97 10.06
CA PHE A 25 -18.49 -8.62 8.82
C PHE A 25 -19.18 -9.84 8.21
N VAL A 26 -18.47 -10.96 8.10
CA VAL A 26 -19.02 -12.22 7.57
C VAL A 26 -20.22 -12.68 8.38
N ALA A 27 -20.08 -12.78 9.71
CA ALA A 27 -21.14 -13.26 10.59
C ALA A 27 -22.40 -12.38 10.53
N SER A 28 -22.22 -11.07 10.40
CA SER A 28 -23.33 -10.10 10.39
C SER A 28 -24.04 -9.98 9.04
N ASN A 29 -23.45 -10.48 7.95
CA ASN A 29 -23.93 -10.25 6.58
C ASN A 29 -24.18 -11.55 5.79
N THR A 30 -24.42 -12.67 6.49
CA THR A 30 -24.67 -13.99 5.89
C THR A 30 -25.80 -14.00 4.86
N LEU A 31 -26.86 -13.21 5.10
CA LEU A 31 -28.03 -13.11 4.22
C LEU A 31 -27.75 -12.52 2.83
N ILE A 32 -26.65 -11.78 2.68
CA ILE A 32 -26.28 -11.12 1.41
C ILE A 32 -24.96 -11.65 0.85
N SER A 33 -24.50 -12.80 1.34
CA SER A 33 -23.18 -13.36 1.03
C SER A 33 -22.90 -13.56 -0.46
N ASP A 34 -23.94 -13.79 -1.26
CA ASP A 34 -23.82 -13.94 -2.72
C ASP A 34 -23.77 -12.61 -3.49
N SER A 35 -24.12 -11.50 -2.86
CA SER A 35 -24.21 -10.19 -3.51
C SER A 35 -22.85 -9.63 -3.93
N ALA A 36 -22.84 -8.84 -5.00
CA ALA A 36 -21.63 -8.13 -5.44
C ALA A 36 -21.14 -7.12 -4.38
N VAL A 37 -22.07 -6.52 -3.63
CA VAL A 37 -21.76 -5.58 -2.54
C VAL A 37 -21.02 -6.29 -1.42
N TYR A 38 -21.51 -7.46 -0.98
CA TYR A 38 -20.84 -8.26 0.04
C TYR A 38 -19.42 -8.66 -0.40
N LYS A 39 -19.28 -9.19 -1.61
CA LYS A 39 -17.99 -9.61 -2.18
C LYS A 39 -17.00 -8.44 -2.29
N GLY A 40 -17.47 -7.27 -2.73
CA GLY A 40 -16.68 -6.05 -2.78
C GLY A 40 -16.21 -5.62 -1.39
N LYS A 41 -17.12 -5.55 -0.42
CA LYS A 41 -16.78 -5.11 0.93
C LYS A 41 -15.85 -6.06 1.67
N LEU A 42 -16.06 -7.37 1.52
CA LEU A 42 -15.16 -8.39 2.04
C LEU A 42 -13.75 -8.26 1.44
N TYR A 43 -13.67 -7.94 0.15
CA TYR A 43 -12.39 -7.71 -0.50
C TYR A 43 -11.69 -6.45 0.03
N GLU A 44 -12.40 -5.35 0.25
CA GLU A 44 -11.83 -4.15 0.88
C GLU A 44 -11.22 -4.44 2.26
N LEU A 45 -11.94 -5.17 3.13
CA LEU A 45 -11.44 -5.58 4.45
C LEU A 45 -10.18 -6.46 4.34
N THR A 46 -10.18 -7.38 3.36
CA THR A 46 -9.02 -8.23 3.06
C THR A 46 -7.82 -7.37 2.63
N VAL A 47 -8.03 -6.38 1.76
CA VAL A 47 -6.98 -5.46 1.33
C VAL A 47 -6.45 -4.66 2.52
N GLN A 48 -7.31 -4.12 3.39
CA GLN A 48 -6.87 -3.38 4.57
C GLN A 48 -5.95 -4.23 5.47
N ARG A 49 -6.30 -5.49 5.70
CA ARG A 49 -5.46 -6.44 6.44
C ARG A 49 -4.07 -6.55 5.82
N GLU A 50 -3.97 -6.75 4.52
CA GLU A 50 -2.68 -6.94 3.85
C GLU A 50 -1.86 -5.64 3.79
N LEU A 51 -2.49 -4.49 3.56
CA LEU A 51 -1.82 -3.19 3.60
C LEU A 51 -1.22 -2.91 4.98
N TYR A 52 -1.98 -3.21 6.04
CA TYR A 52 -1.52 -3.04 7.41
C TYR A 52 -0.40 -4.04 7.76
N ASN A 53 -0.64 -5.34 7.54
CA ASN A 53 0.27 -6.40 7.98
C ASN A 53 1.56 -6.45 7.16
N LYS A 54 1.45 -6.36 5.84
CA LYS A 54 2.59 -6.59 4.93
C LYS A 54 3.24 -5.30 4.47
N LEU A 55 2.51 -4.21 4.29
CA LEU A 55 3.09 -2.93 3.85
C LEU A 55 3.30 -1.94 5.01
N ARG A 56 2.82 -2.25 6.23
CA ARG A 56 2.88 -1.34 7.40
C ARG A 56 2.22 0.02 7.13
N ILE A 57 1.19 0.04 6.30
CA ILE A 57 0.36 1.23 6.06
C ILE A 57 -0.59 1.39 7.24
N GLY A 58 -0.53 2.55 7.91
CA GLY A 58 -1.36 2.86 9.08
C GLY A 58 -2.38 3.95 8.78
N GLN A 59 -3.26 4.23 9.76
CA GLN A 59 -4.34 5.23 9.62
C GLN A 59 -5.22 4.96 8.39
N LEU A 60 -5.69 3.71 8.26
CA LEU A 60 -6.53 3.28 7.15
C LEU A 60 -7.96 3.80 7.34
N ASP A 61 -8.27 4.94 6.73
CA ASP A 61 -9.60 5.55 6.71
C ASP A 61 -10.37 5.02 5.50
N VAL A 62 -11.47 4.29 5.74
CA VAL A 62 -12.40 3.88 4.68
C VAL A 62 -13.23 5.09 4.28
N VAL A 63 -13.15 5.49 3.02
CA VAL A 63 -13.84 6.71 2.53
C VAL A 63 -14.96 6.36 1.54
N GLY A 64 -15.18 5.08 1.22
CA GLY A 64 -16.11 4.65 0.16
C GLY A 64 -17.52 5.24 0.22
N GLY A 65 -17.95 5.83 -0.92
CA GLY A 65 -19.24 6.46 -1.16
C GLY A 65 -19.41 6.86 -2.64
N ALA A 66 -20.64 7.27 -3.03
CA ALA A 66 -21.00 7.55 -4.42
C ALA A 66 -20.25 8.75 -5.06
N HIS A 67 -19.43 9.47 -4.29
CA HIS A 67 -18.76 10.71 -4.71
C HIS A 67 -17.24 10.71 -4.53
N ASP A 68 -16.63 9.58 -4.12
CA ASP A 68 -15.21 9.54 -3.74
C ASP A 68 -14.24 9.26 -4.89
N GLY A 69 -14.73 9.40 -6.13
CA GLY A 69 -13.91 9.24 -7.34
C GLY A 69 -13.30 7.84 -7.50
N GLY A 70 -13.91 6.83 -6.88
CA GLY A 70 -13.43 5.45 -6.91
C GLY A 70 -12.27 5.15 -5.96
N VAL A 71 -11.99 6.01 -4.96
CA VAL A 71 -11.07 5.71 -3.85
C VAL A 71 -11.84 5.05 -2.71
N ASP A 72 -11.44 3.85 -2.33
CA ASP A 72 -12.09 3.08 -1.27
C ASP A 72 -11.42 3.33 0.10
N ILE A 73 -10.10 3.53 0.11
CA ILE A 73 -9.31 3.73 1.34
C ILE A 73 -8.33 4.90 1.14
N LYS A 74 -8.24 5.77 2.14
CA LYS A 74 -7.15 6.76 2.28
C LYS A 74 -6.33 6.41 3.50
N ALA A 75 -5.01 6.54 3.40
CA ALA A 75 -4.14 6.22 4.54
C ALA A 75 -2.82 6.96 4.51
N LEU A 76 -2.02 6.79 5.57
CA LEU A 76 -0.65 7.28 5.63
C LEU A 76 0.34 6.10 5.68
N TRP A 77 1.35 6.18 4.84
CA TRP A 77 2.42 5.21 4.74
C TRP A 77 3.74 5.81 5.19
N ASN A 78 4.28 5.28 6.28
CA ASN A 78 5.63 5.57 6.74
C ASN A 78 6.52 4.37 6.44
N LEU A 79 7.52 4.58 5.57
CA LEU A 79 8.46 3.54 5.15
C LEU A 79 9.66 3.37 6.09
N PHE A 80 9.83 4.23 7.10
CA PHE A 80 10.97 4.13 8.03
C PHE A 80 11.06 2.78 8.76
N PRO A 81 9.96 2.18 9.27
CA PRO A 81 10.03 0.86 9.90
C PRO A 81 10.50 -0.24 8.93
N ILE A 82 10.12 -0.14 7.65
CA ILE A 82 10.54 -1.07 6.59
C ILE A 82 12.05 -0.88 6.32
N PHE A 83 12.48 0.37 6.15
CA PHE A 83 13.89 0.72 5.96
C PHE A 83 14.77 0.21 7.10
N GLN A 84 14.37 0.48 8.36
CA GLN A 84 15.12 0.04 9.54
C GLN A 84 15.21 -1.49 9.59
N CYS A 85 14.11 -2.21 9.34
CA CYS A 85 14.13 -3.67 9.33
C CYS A 85 15.06 -4.23 8.25
N ALA A 86 15.09 -3.60 7.07
CA ALA A 86 15.98 -3.99 6.00
C ALA A 86 17.47 -3.71 6.32
N LEU A 87 17.77 -2.61 7.03
CA LEU A 87 19.11 -2.33 7.56
C LEU A 87 19.53 -3.37 8.61
N ASP A 88 18.66 -3.65 9.58
CA ASP A 88 18.92 -4.59 10.67
C ASP A 88 19.13 -6.02 10.14
N ALA A 89 18.41 -6.39 9.08
CA ALA A 89 18.59 -7.65 8.37
C ALA A 89 19.84 -7.69 7.47
N GLY A 90 20.56 -6.57 7.31
CA GLY A 90 21.75 -6.47 6.48
C GLY A 90 21.51 -6.61 4.98
N VAL A 91 20.25 -6.50 4.53
CA VAL A 91 19.89 -6.63 3.10
C VAL A 91 20.02 -5.32 2.33
N ILE A 92 20.08 -4.20 3.04
CA ILE A 92 20.46 -2.88 2.51
C ILE A 92 21.54 -2.25 3.38
N LYS A 93 22.15 -1.18 2.88
CA LYS A 93 23.11 -0.35 3.62
C LYS A 93 22.61 1.08 3.70
N GLU A 94 22.93 1.76 4.79
CA GLU A 94 22.69 3.19 4.91
C GLU A 94 23.47 3.94 3.81
N PRO A 95 22.81 4.81 3.02
CA PRO A 95 23.51 5.60 2.02
C PRO A 95 24.51 6.55 2.69
N SER A 96 25.78 6.48 2.30
CA SER A 96 26.81 7.40 2.81
C SER A 96 26.63 8.84 2.31
N LEU A 97 25.91 9.00 1.20
CA LEU A 97 25.55 10.28 0.58
C LEU A 97 24.11 10.19 0.06
N PRO A 98 23.40 11.33 -0.09
CA PRO A 98 22.10 11.36 -0.75
C PRO A 98 22.17 10.74 -2.15
N LEU A 99 21.23 9.85 -2.44
CA LEU A 99 21.10 9.22 -3.75
C LEU A 99 20.75 10.28 -4.81
N LYS A 100 21.35 10.16 -6.00
CA LYS A 100 21.12 11.10 -7.09
C LYS A 100 19.69 10.96 -7.62
N GLY A 101 19.07 12.09 -7.94
CA GLY A 101 17.78 12.07 -8.63
C GLY A 101 17.93 11.64 -10.08
N THR A 102 16.92 10.92 -10.60
CA THR A 102 16.88 10.39 -11.96
C THR A 102 15.72 11.03 -12.72
N ARG A 103 15.93 11.38 -14.00
CA ARG A 103 14.86 11.86 -14.87
C ARG A 103 14.15 10.68 -15.51
N ILE A 104 12.86 10.54 -15.26
CA ILE A 104 12.00 9.46 -15.74
C ILE A 104 10.75 10.09 -16.35
N ASN A 105 10.49 9.85 -17.64
CA ASN A 105 9.37 10.44 -18.38
C ASN A 105 9.18 11.94 -18.08
N ASP A 106 10.25 12.71 -18.27
CA ASP A 106 10.35 14.16 -17.99
C ASP A 106 10.23 14.61 -16.53
N THR A 107 9.98 13.68 -15.61
CA THR A 107 9.87 13.95 -14.17
C THR A 107 11.23 13.72 -13.49
N LEU A 108 11.74 14.71 -12.76
CA LEU A 108 12.90 14.52 -11.89
C LEU A 108 12.45 13.83 -10.61
N VAL A 109 12.81 12.56 -10.45
CA VAL A 109 12.48 11.75 -9.28
C VAL A 109 13.67 11.73 -8.35
N LYS A 110 13.47 12.18 -7.10
CA LYS A 110 14.48 12.10 -6.03
C LYS A 110 14.08 10.97 -5.07
N PRO A 111 14.99 10.04 -4.73
CA PRO A 111 14.69 8.97 -3.80
C PRO A 111 14.22 9.49 -2.43
N LEU A 112 13.19 8.85 -1.88
CA LEU A 112 12.56 9.19 -0.60
C LEU A 112 13.54 9.12 0.57
N VAL A 113 14.44 8.15 0.54
CA VAL A 113 15.43 7.91 1.61
C VAL A 113 16.30 9.14 1.89
N ASN A 114 16.47 10.03 0.91
CA ASN A 114 17.18 11.31 1.09
C ASN A 114 16.50 12.27 2.08
N GLN A 115 15.24 12.01 2.43
CA GLN A 115 14.46 12.79 3.38
C GLN A 115 14.45 12.16 4.77
N TYR A 116 15.14 11.03 4.98
CA TYR A 116 15.19 10.36 6.27
C TYR A 116 16.22 11.04 7.18
N ASP A 117 15.83 11.24 8.43
CA ASP A 117 16.75 11.50 9.54
C ASP A 117 16.93 10.18 10.29
N ILE A 118 17.93 9.41 9.87
CA ILE A 118 18.18 8.06 10.37
C ILE A 118 18.56 8.10 11.85
N LYS A 119 19.36 9.09 12.26
CA LYS A 119 19.78 9.30 13.65
C LYS A 119 18.58 9.49 14.58
N ASN A 120 17.62 10.32 14.18
CA ASN A 120 16.43 10.60 15.00
C ASN A 120 15.24 9.70 14.68
N LYS A 121 15.39 8.75 13.75
CA LYS A 121 14.34 7.83 13.28
C LYS A 121 13.10 8.52 12.72
N ILE A 122 13.31 9.57 11.93
CA ILE A 122 12.24 10.38 11.33
C ILE A 122 12.23 10.19 9.82
N ALA A 123 11.05 9.99 9.25
CA ALA A 123 10.81 10.00 7.82
C ALA A 123 9.49 10.72 7.50
N PRO A 124 9.35 11.28 6.29
CA PRO A 124 8.07 11.78 5.82
C PRO A 124 7.04 10.65 5.72
N SER A 125 5.78 10.97 6.03
CA SER A 125 4.65 10.09 5.74
C SER A 125 4.11 10.39 4.35
N ILE A 126 3.72 9.35 3.63
CA ILE A 126 3.17 9.41 2.28
C ILE A 126 1.68 9.13 2.36
N GLU A 127 0.85 10.00 1.80
CA GLU A 127 -0.56 9.73 1.59
C GLU A 127 -0.73 8.60 0.57
N VAL A 128 -1.66 7.68 0.82
CA VAL A 128 -2.00 6.65 -0.15
C VAL A 128 -3.48 6.69 -0.47
N LEU A 129 -3.80 6.52 -1.74
CA LEU A 129 -5.17 6.45 -2.27
C LEU A 129 -5.39 5.06 -2.84
N VAL A 130 -6.19 4.24 -2.19
CA VAL A 130 -6.38 2.83 -2.58
C VAL A 130 -7.70 2.68 -3.30
N GLN A 131 -7.67 2.01 -4.45
CA GLN A 131 -8.85 1.50 -5.12
C GLN A 131 -8.81 -0.04 -5.13
N CYS A 132 -9.91 -0.66 -4.73
CA CYS A 132 -10.12 -2.09 -4.63
C CYS A 132 -11.02 -2.55 -5.78
N LYS A 133 -10.53 -3.47 -6.61
CA LYS A 133 -11.30 -4.07 -7.72
C LYS A 133 -11.27 -5.60 -7.63
N ALA A 134 -12.30 -6.16 -7.00
CA ALA A 134 -12.53 -7.60 -6.88
C ALA A 134 -13.06 -8.26 -8.17
N TYR A 135 -12.46 -7.96 -9.32
CA TYR A 135 -12.91 -8.50 -10.61
C TYR A 135 -12.44 -9.94 -10.82
N VAL A 136 -13.19 -10.66 -11.67
CA VAL A 136 -12.76 -11.98 -12.18
C VAL A 136 -11.85 -11.82 -13.40
N SER A 137 -12.02 -10.72 -14.16
CA SER A 137 -11.21 -10.39 -15.34
C SER A 137 -9.97 -9.56 -15.01
N LYS A 138 -8.97 -9.61 -15.89
CA LYS A 138 -7.78 -8.76 -15.83
C LYS A 138 -8.15 -7.27 -15.77
N ILE A 139 -7.32 -6.48 -15.09
CA ILE A 139 -7.51 -5.04 -14.96
C ILE A 139 -7.15 -4.34 -16.27
N SER A 140 -8.10 -3.60 -16.85
CA SER A 140 -7.95 -2.93 -18.13
C SER A 140 -7.30 -1.54 -17.98
N PRO A 141 -6.91 -0.89 -19.08
CA PRO A 141 -6.39 0.47 -19.02
C PRO A 141 -7.41 1.50 -18.50
N LYS A 142 -8.71 1.19 -18.55
CA LYS A 142 -9.78 2.09 -18.08
C LYS A 142 -9.65 2.33 -16.57
N GLU A 143 -9.54 1.27 -15.78
CA GLU A 143 -9.49 1.36 -14.32
C GLU A 143 -8.23 2.11 -13.85
N ILE A 144 -7.10 1.90 -14.54
CA ILE A 144 -5.85 2.61 -14.24
C ILE A 144 -5.98 4.11 -14.53
N ARG A 145 -6.61 4.47 -15.66
CA ARG A 145 -6.86 5.89 -15.99
C ARG A 145 -7.83 6.54 -15.02
N GLU A 146 -8.84 5.80 -14.54
CA GLU A 146 -9.79 6.28 -13.55
C GLU A 146 -9.06 6.67 -12.25
N LEU A 147 -8.28 5.76 -11.66
CA LEU A 147 -7.53 6.06 -10.45
C LEU A 147 -6.47 7.16 -10.66
N ALA A 148 -5.78 7.15 -11.80
CA ALA A 148 -4.83 8.20 -12.15
C ALA A 148 -5.51 9.57 -12.28
N GLY A 149 -6.71 9.63 -12.87
CA GLY A 149 -7.52 10.85 -12.95
C GLY A 149 -7.93 11.36 -11.58
N THR A 150 -8.36 10.46 -10.68
CA THR A 150 -8.71 10.81 -9.30
C THR A 150 -7.50 11.31 -8.52
N TYR A 151 -6.34 10.66 -8.67
CA TYR A 151 -5.08 11.14 -8.12
C TYR A 151 -4.78 12.58 -8.57
N LEU A 152 -4.85 12.84 -9.89
CA LEU A 152 -4.57 14.18 -10.44
C LEU A 152 -5.57 15.21 -9.92
N SER A 153 -6.84 14.87 -9.81
CA SER A 153 -7.88 15.75 -9.27
C SER A 153 -7.62 16.13 -7.81
N LEU A 154 -7.26 15.16 -6.97
CA LEU A 154 -7.00 15.38 -5.54
C LEU A 154 -5.67 16.09 -5.28
N THR A 155 -4.66 15.85 -6.12
CA THR A 155 -3.31 16.42 -5.96
C THR A 155 -3.08 17.71 -6.75
N ALA A 156 -3.99 18.12 -7.64
CA ALA A 156 -3.87 19.34 -8.46
C ALA A 156 -3.63 20.62 -7.65
N LYS A 157 -4.10 20.66 -6.40
CA LYS A 157 -3.87 21.79 -5.47
C LYS A 157 -2.47 21.77 -4.84
N ASN A 158 -1.86 20.59 -4.72
CA ASN A 158 -0.56 20.34 -4.08
C ASN A 158 0.50 20.01 -5.14
N LYS A 159 0.86 21.02 -5.92
CA LYS A 159 1.55 20.97 -7.21
C LYS A 159 2.96 20.34 -7.29
N ALA A 160 3.50 19.61 -6.31
CA ALA A 160 4.94 19.32 -6.36
C ALA A 160 5.49 18.08 -5.66
N SER A 161 4.67 17.16 -5.16
CA SER A 161 5.21 16.17 -4.23
C SER A 161 4.73 14.76 -4.55
N LEU A 162 5.69 13.84 -4.69
CA LEU A 162 5.50 12.39 -4.65
C LEU A 162 5.00 11.92 -3.26
N SER A 163 4.39 12.81 -2.48
CA SER A 163 3.80 12.57 -1.16
C SER A 163 2.45 11.88 -1.22
N THR A 164 1.91 11.61 -2.42
CA THR A 164 0.70 10.82 -2.57
C THR A 164 0.96 9.69 -3.57
N ILE A 165 0.60 8.45 -3.21
CA ILE A 165 0.75 7.25 -4.06
C ILE A 165 -0.64 6.63 -4.31
N PRO A 166 -1.15 6.61 -5.54
CA PRO A 166 -2.29 5.77 -5.90
C PRO A 166 -1.90 4.29 -5.88
N ILE A 167 -2.73 3.47 -5.23
CA ILE A 167 -2.59 2.03 -5.11
C ILE A 167 -3.83 1.36 -5.72
N MET A 168 -3.64 0.51 -6.72
CA MET A 168 -4.70 -0.35 -7.25
C MET A 168 -4.54 -1.77 -6.69
N CYS A 169 -5.58 -2.28 -6.04
CA CYS A 169 -5.62 -3.63 -5.47
C CYS A 169 -6.61 -4.50 -6.26
N SER A 170 -6.15 -5.65 -6.76
CA SER A 170 -7.03 -6.62 -7.44
C SER A 170 -6.50 -8.05 -7.31
N PRO A 171 -7.36 -9.10 -7.31
CA PRO A 171 -6.90 -10.49 -7.39
C PRO A 171 -6.28 -10.84 -8.75
N GLN A 172 -6.65 -10.08 -9.79
CA GLN A 172 -6.23 -10.35 -11.16
C GLN A 172 -4.96 -9.60 -11.54
N LEU A 173 -4.36 -9.98 -12.66
CA LEU A 173 -3.24 -9.25 -13.24
C LEU A 173 -3.74 -8.12 -14.15
N PRO A 174 -2.94 -7.06 -14.37
CA PRO A 174 -3.21 -6.10 -15.43
C PRO A 174 -3.13 -6.77 -16.82
N THR A 175 -3.87 -6.24 -17.80
CA THR A 175 -3.67 -6.60 -19.21
C THR A 175 -2.32 -6.11 -19.73
N SER A 176 -1.82 -6.66 -20.85
CA SER A 176 -0.58 -6.16 -21.48
C SER A 176 -0.67 -4.67 -21.85
N SER A 177 -1.84 -4.20 -22.27
CA SER A 177 -2.09 -2.77 -22.52
C SER A 177 -2.04 -1.93 -21.25
N SER A 178 -2.50 -2.49 -20.13
CA SER A 178 -2.43 -1.86 -18.81
C SER A 178 -0.99 -1.75 -18.31
N LEU A 179 -0.16 -2.78 -18.52
CA LEU A 179 1.26 -2.74 -18.19
C LEU A 179 1.99 -1.63 -18.98
N LYS A 180 1.78 -1.57 -20.30
CA LYS A 180 2.32 -0.49 -21.15
C LYS A 180 1.86 0.90 -20.72
N LEU A 181 0.63 1.02 -20.20
CA LEU A 181 0.13 2.28 -19.65
C LEU A 181 0.89 2.65 -18.38
N LEU A 182 1.00 1.72 -17.41
CA LEU A 182 1.70 1.95 -16.14
C LEU A 182 3.13 2.46 -16.37
N GLU A 183 3.88 1.84 -17.29
CA GLU A 183 5.25 2.24 -17.65
C GLU A 183 5.36 3.70 -18.09
N LYS A 184 4.31 4.24 -18.73
CA LYS A 184 4.28 5.60 -19.29
C LYS A 184 3.66 6.65 -18.36
N LEU A 185 3.11 6.24 -17.21
CA LEU A 185 2.52 7.18 -16.27
C LEU A 185 3.59 8.04 -15.59
N ASN A 186 3.33 9.35 -15.47
CA ASN A 186 4.19 10.32 -14.79
C ASN A 186 3.81 10.54 -13.32
N ILE A 187 3.15 9.56 -12.70
CA ILE A 187 2.71 9.58 -11.31
C ILE A 187 3.24 8.34 -10.60
N PRO A 188 3.52 8.36 -9.28
CA PRO A 188 4.06 7.20 -8.56
C PRO A 188 2.94 6.17 -8.31
N PHE A 189 2.84 5.14 -9.14
CA PHE A 189 1.72 4.21 -9.11
C PHE A 189 2.15 2.83 -8.61
N LEU A 190 1.40 2.29 -7.64
CA LEU A 190 1.57 0.94 -7.11
C LEU A 190 0.38 0.06 -7.51
N TYR A 191 0.66 -1.12 -8.05
CA TYR A 191 -0.35 -2.15 -8.23
C TYR A 191 -0.06 -3.30 -7.27
N LEU A 192 -1.07 -3.75 -6.55
CA LEU A 192 -0.99 -4.89 -5.63
C LEU A 192 -1.92 -6.00 -6.11
N ARG A 193 -1.37 -7.20 -6.23
CA ARG A 193 -2.15 -8.40 -6.49
C ARG A 193 -2.50 -9.05 -5.17
N ILE A 194 -3.71 -8.85 -4.67
CA ILE A 194 -4.20 -9.46 -3.43
C ILE A 194 -5.34 -10.40 -3.81
N ASN A 195 -5.18 -11.69 -3.54
CA ASN A 195 -6.23 -12.67 -3.87
C ASN A 195 -7.45 -12.49 -2.94
N THR A 196 -8.58 -13.08 -3.31
CA THR A 196 -9.79 -13.02 -2.47
C THR A 196 -9.71 -14.06 -1.35
N LEU A 197 -10.39 -13.80 -0.23
CA LEU A 197 -10.63 -14.84 0.76
C LEU A 197 -11.44 -15.98 0.13
N ARG A 198 -11.09 -17.23 0.45
CA ARG A 198 -11.90 -18.39 0.06
C ARG A 198 -12.79 -18.81 1.22
N HIS A 199 -13.97 -19.29 0.88
CA HIS A 199 -14.81 -20.00 1.84
C HIS A 199 -14.12 -21.31 2.23
N GLY A 200 -14.01 -21.54 3.54
CA GLY A 200 -13.76 -22.85 4.13
C GLY A 200 -15.07 -23.65 4.24
N SER A 201 -15.08 -24.65 5.12
CA SER A 201 -16.29 -25.40 5.46
C SER A 201 -17.24 -24.57 6.34
N LEU A 202 -18.56 -24.65 6.10
CA LEU A 202 -19.62 -24.09 6.97
C LEU A 202 -19.41 -22.62 7.41
N ASN A 203 -19.50 -21.67 6.48
CA ASN A 203 -19.42 -20.21 6.75
C ASN A 203 -18.12 -19.69 7.39
N ASP A 204 -17.13 -20.55 7.65
CA ASP A 204 -15.80 -20.13 8.04
C ASP A 204 -14.99 -19.71 6.81
N PHE A 205 -14.27 -18.59 6.91
CA PHE A 205 -13.29 -18.19 5.89
C PHE A 205 -11.91 -18.68 6.28
N GLU A 206 -11.12 -19.14 5.30
CA GLU A 206 -9.73 -19.52 5.55
C GLU A 206 -8.84 -18.27 5.65
N LEU A 207 -8.86 -17.62 6.82
CA LEU A 207 -8.19 -16.33 7.02
C LEU A 207 -6.67 -16.41 6.95
N THR A 208 -6.08 -17.55 7.30
CA THR A 208 -4.63 -17.71 7.43
C THR A 208 -3.94 -17.83 6.06
N ASN A 209 -4.53 -18.59 5.14
CA ASN A 209 -3.87 -18.94 3.86
C ASN A 209 -4.52 -18.29 2.63
N THR A 210 -5.60 -17.53 2.80
CA THR A 210 -6.29 -16.85 1.69
C THR A 210 -6.38 -15.35 1.96
N GLY A 211 -6.76 -14.57 0.95
CA GLY A 211 -6.74 -13.11 1.04
C GLY A 211 -5.34 -12.50 1.06
N GLN A 212 -4.34 -13.20 0.52
CA GLN A 212 -2.93 -12.84 0.64
C GLN A 212 -2.47 -11.94 -0.51
N LEU A 213 -1.57 -11.00 -0.19
CA LEU A 213 -0.72 -10.33 -1.15
C LEU A 213 0.17 -11.35 -1.88
N MET A 214 -0.02 -11.46 -3.19
CA MET A 214 0.64 -12.39 -4.10
C MET A 214 1.77 -11.74 -4.91
N GLY A 215 1.79 -10.41 -4.99
CA GLY A 215 2.79 -9.69 -5.74
C GLY A 215 2.43 -8.22 -5.93
N TYR A 216 3.37 -7.47 -6.50
CA TYR A 216 3.23 -6.05 -6.73
C TYR A 216 3.85 -5.66 -8.07
N LEU A 217 3.44 -4.51 -8.61
CA LEU A 217 4.11 -3.84 -9.71
C LEU A 217 4.26 -2.36 -9.35
N MET A 218 5.47 -1.83 -9.53
CA MET A 218 5.74 -0.41 -9.45
C MET A 218 5.98 0.12 -10.84
N ASN A 219 5.41 1.29 -11.14
CA ASN A 219 5.83 1.98 -12.35
C ASN A 219 7.22 2.64 -12.17
N PRO A 220 7.88 3.08 -13.25
CA PRO A 220 9.23 3.65 -13.18
C PRO A 220 9.37 4.83 -12.21
N ILE A 221 8.35 5.71 -12.13
CA ILE A 221 8.33 6.85 -11.21
C ILE A 221 8.38 6.37 -9.75
N LEU A 222 7.51 5.43 -9.37
CA LEU A 222 7.50 4.92 -8.01
C LEU A 222 8.79 4.14 -7.69
N LYS A 223 9.31 3.36 -8.64
CA LYS A 223 10.56 2.63 -8.44
C LYS A 223 11.74 3.56 -8.14
N GLY A 224 11.91 4.63 -8.92
CA GLY A 224 12.94 5.63 -8.64
C GLY A 224 12.69 6.39 -7.32
N TYR A 225 11.43 6.57 -6.93
CA TYR A 225 11.10 7.25 -5.68
C TYR A 225 11.40 6.39 -4.44
N LEU A 226 11.16 5.08 -4.51
CA LEU A 226 11.44 4.14 -3.42
C LEU A 226 12.85 3.55 -3.45
N GLU A 227 13.71 4.01 -4.35
CA GLU A 227 15.10 3.58 -4.43
C GLU A 227 15.80 3.77 -3.07
N GLY A 228 16.46 2.71 -2.59
CA GLY A 228 17.15 2.71 -1.30
C GLY A 228 16.25 2.74 -0.07
N SER A 229 14.93 2.71 -0.21
CA SER A 229 14.00 2.68 0.94
C SER A 229 13.89 1.31 1.61
N GLY A 230 14.47 0.26 1.01
CA GLY A 230 14.35 -1.13 1.46
C GLY A 230 13.04 -1.82 1.09
N PHE A 231 12.16 -1.17 0.30
CA PHE A 231 10.84 -1.72 -0.03
C PHE A 231 10.92 -2.97 -0.92
N GLU A 232 11.76 -2.95 -1.96
CA GLU A 232 11.93 -4.12 -2.85
C GLU A 232 12.51 -5.31 -2.07
N GLU A 233 13.48 -5.08 -1.19
CA GLU A 233 14.09 -6.10 -0.32
C GLU A 233 13.09 -6.64 0.70
N TRP A 234 12.33 -5.75 1.34
CA TRP A 234 11.25 -6.12 2.26
C TRP A 234 10.24 -7.07 1.64
N MET A 235 9.83 -6.77 0.40
CA MET A 235 8.91 -7.62 -0.34
C MET A 235 9.57 -8.91 -0.81
N LYS A 236 10.81 -8.86 -1.29
CA LYS A 236 11.54 -10.03 -1.83
C LYS A 236 11.88 -11.06 -0.76
N PHE A 237 12.30 -10.61 0.42
CA PHE A 237 12.70 -11.48 1.53
C PHE A 237 11.58 -11.68 2.56
N GLU A 238 10.38 -11.20 2.26
CA GLU A 238 9.20 -11.29 3.12
C GLU A 238 9.49 -10.87 4.58
N LEU A 239 10.25 -9.78 4.75
CA LEU A 239 10.70 -9.31 6.07
C LEU A 239 9.53 -8.98 7.02
N TYR A 240 8.33 -8.79 6.47
CA TYR A 240 7.09 -8.69 7.24
C TYR A 240 6.81 -9.91 8.13
N ASN A 241 7.24 -11.12 7.75
CA ASN A 241 7.06 -12.33 8.56
C ASN A 241 7.92 -12.27 9.84
N ASN A 242 9.19 -11.87 9.70
CA ASN A 242 10.11 -11.74 10.84
C ASN A 242 9.67 -10.61 11.79
N ALA A 243 9.18 -9.51 11.22
CA ALA A 243 8.68 -8.37 11.99
C ALA A 243 7.35 -8.66 12.72
N MET A 244 6.58 -9.68 12.33
CA MET A 244 5.40 -10.15 13.07
C MET A 244 5.78 -11.04 14.25
N ASN A 245 6.78 -11.91 14.09
CA ASN A 245 7.25 -12.79 15.17
C ASN A 245 7.85 -12.01 16.36
N HIS A 246 8.61 -10.94 16.10
CA HIS A 246 9.10 -10.03 17.15
C HIS A 246 8.01 -9.17 17.82
N SER A 247 6.76 -9.25 17.36
CA SER A 247 5.61 -8.59 18.01
C SER A 247 4.97 -9.48 19.08
N GLN A 248 5.19 -10.79 19.04
CA GLN A 248 4.72 -11.73 20.07
C GLN A 248 5.71 -11.89 21.23
N ASP A 249 7.00 -11.57 21.02
CA ASP A 249 8.05 -11.65 22.05
C ASP A 249 8.23 -10.36 22.89
N LYS A 250 7.32 -9.37 22.79
CA LYS A 250 7.40 -8.12 23.56
C LYS A 250 6.28 -7.92 24.58
N ASP A 251 5.72 -9.02 25.07
CA ASP A 251 5.17 -9.08 26.43
C ASP A 251 6.28 -9.50 27.40
N PHE A 252 7.21 -8.59 27.67
CA PHE A 252 8.07 -8.66 28.85
C PHE A 252 8.10 -7.28 29.49
N ILE A 253 7.33 -7.21 30.60
CA ILE A 253 7.40 -6.31 31.77
C ILE A 253 7.98 -4.91 31.52
#